data_AF-A0A376VVF0-F1
#
_entry.id   AF-A0A376VVF0-F1
#
_cell.length_a   1.000
_cell.length_b   1.000
_cell.length_c   1.000
_cell.angle_alpha   90.00
_cell.angle_beta   90.00
_cell.angle_gamma   90.00
#
_symmetry.space_group_name_H-M   'P 1'
#
loop_
_entity.id
_entity.type
_entity.pdbx_description
1 polymer ?
#
loop_
_entity_poly.entity_id
_entity_poly.type
_entity_poly.pdbx_seq_one_letter_code
_entity_poly.pdbx_strand_id
1 'polypeptide(L)'
;MRKKFKKSAQNETQQPRKTKPIRDDRKSAQIYRVQSSFPAATIDSQTLLKMVNEVRKLCSEKPVRNNDFIARVKDELEGETYEIFVGQKNGAEIDIITMTYKQALRVAARESKAVRRSLV
;
A
#
# COMPACT_ATOMS: atom_id res chain seq x y z
N MET A 1 -41.83 54.50 -19.39
CA MET A 1 -42.04 53.19 -18.74
C MET A 1 -41.80 52.07 -19.76
N ARG A 2 -41.04 51.01 -19.39
CA ARG A 2 -41.16 49.55 -19.67
C ARG A 2 -41.93 49.11 -20.95
N LYS A 3 -41.60 48.10 -21.76
CA LYS A 3 -40.69 46.92 -21.74
C LYS A 3 -40.82 46.25 -23.14
N LYS A 4 -39.71 45.90 -23.80
CA LYS A 4 -39.22 44.54 -24.16
C LYS A 4 -40.08 43.59 -25.04
N PHE A 5 -39.43 43.16 -26.13
CA PHE A 5 -39.30 41.78 -26.68
C PHE A 5 -40.42 41.14 -27.54
N LYS A 6 -40.12 40.89 -28.83
CA LYS A 6 -39.73 39.58 -29.43
C LYS A 6 -39.77 39.67 -30.97
N LYS A 7 -38.68 39.33 -31.66
CA LYS A 7 -38.70 38.91 -33.07
C LYS A 7 -38.34 37.43 -33.12
N SER A 8 -39.20 36.67 -33.77
CA SER A 8 -39.10 35.23 -34.02
C SER A 8 -38.53 34.95 -35.41
N ALA A 9 -37.61 33.97 -35.42
CA ALA A 9 -37.29 32.98 -36.45
C ALA A 9 -37.12 33.43 -37.91
N GLN A 10 -35.89 33.32 -38.40
CA GLN A 10 -35.62 32.86 -39.76
C GLN A 10 -34.60 31.71 -39.72
N ASN A 11 -34.85 30.79 -40.64
CA ASN A 11 -34.44 29.41 -40.73
C ASN A 11 -33.14 29.32 -41.54
N GLU A 12 -32.08 28.68 -41.03
CA GLU A 12 -30.88 28.39 -41.83
C GLU A 12 -30.48 26.92 -41.75
N THR A 13 -30.45 26.36 -42.95
CA THR A 13 -30.03 25.06 -43.47
C THR A 13 -28.97 24.34 -42.63
N GLN A 14 -29.32 23.13 -42.19
CA GLN A 14 -28.38 22.17 -41.63
C GLN A 14 -27.36 21.72 -42.68
N GLN A 15 -26.12 22.11 -42.47
CA GLN A 15 -24.94 21.43 -43.02
C GLN A 15 -24.28 20.68 -41.85
N PRO A 16 -23.86 19.41 -42.01
CA PRO A 16 -23.36 18.60 -40.90
C PRO A 16 -22.06 19.19 -40.34
N ARG A 17 -22.08 19.59 -39.05
CA ARG A 17 -20.87 19.98 -38.35
C ARG A 17 -19.93 18.78 -38.27
N LYS A 18 -18.70 18.95 -38.77
CA LYS A 18 -17.60 18.00 -38.60
C LYS A 18 -17.37 17.78 -37.10
N THR A 19 -17.84 16.67 -36.56
CA THR A 19 -17.46 16.21 -35.21
C THR A 19 -16.03 15.73 -35.26
N LYS A 20 -15.20 16.25 -34.34
CA LYS A 20 -13.83 15.78 -34.10
C LYS A 20 -13.87 14.27 -33.82
N PRO A 21 -12.83 13.50 -34.22
CA PRO A 21 -12.84 12.06 -34.03
C PRO A 21 -12.98 11.75 -32.54
N ILE A 22 -13.96 10.92 -32.22
CA ILE A 22 -14.14 10.28 -30.92
C ILE A 22 -12.83 9.53 -30.65
N ARG A 23 -12.05 10.02 -29.69
CA ARG A 23 -10.87 9.31 -29.23
C ARG A 23 -11.38 8.08 -28.48
N ASP A 24 -11.08 6.91 -29.02
CA ASP A 24 -11.40 5.61 -28.46
C ASP A 24 -10.88 5.54 -27.01
N ASP A 25 -11.78 5.61 -26.02
CA ASP A 25 -11.49 5.63 -24.58
C ASP A 25 -10.95 4.29 -24.04
N ARG A 26 -10.43 3.43 -24.90
CA ARG A 26 -9.79 2.17 -24.51
C ARG A 26 -8.37 2.34 -23.95
N LYS A 27 -7.78 3.55 -24.02
CA LYS A 27 -6.47 3.84 -23.40
C LYS A 27 -6.56 4.38 -21.96
N SER A 28 -7.71 4.85 -21.50
CA SER A 28 -7.89 5.44 -20.16
C SER A 28 -8.03 4.40 -19.03
N ALA A 29 -8.27 3.13 -19.36
CA ALA A 29 -8.36 2.05 -18.36
C ALA A 29 -7.00 1.41 -18.01
N GLN A 30 -5.93 1.67 -18.77
CA GLN A 30 -4.62 1.06 -18.54
C GLN A 30 -3.73 1.84 -17.53
N ILE A 31 -4.22 2.96 -17.00
CA ILE A 31 -3.43 3.86 -16.13
C ILE A 31 -3.67 3.68 -14.61
N TYR A 32 -4.43 2.65 -14.19
CA TYR A 32 -4.73 2.42 -12.75
C TYR A 32 -4.50 0.98 -12.26
N ARG A 33 -3.43 0.32 -12.71
CA ARG A 33 -3.00 -0.91 -12.05
C ARG A 33 -1.48 -0.97 -12.01
N VAL A 34 -0.89 -0.19 -11.09
CA VAL A 34 0.31 -0.66 -10.40
C VAL A 34 -0.16 -1.87 -9.59
N GLN A 35 -0.28 -3.02 -10.26
CA GLN A 35 -0.28 -4.29 -9.56
C GLN A 35 1.09 -4.36 -8.93
N SER A 36 1.19 -3.96 -7.67
CA SER A 36 2.28 -4.38 -6.82
C SER A 36 2.16 -5.90 -6.69
N SER A 37 2.65 -6.61 -7.71
CA SER A 37 2.93 -8.03 -7.61
C SER A 37 4.17 -8.13 -6.73
N PHE A 38 3.99 -7.85 -5.44
CA PHE A 38 4.88 -8.40 -4.45
C PHE A 38 4.83 -9.91 -4.71
N PRO A 39 5.98 -10.56 -4.95
CA PRO A 39 5.97 -12.01 -5.14
C PRO A 39 5.20 -12.64 -3.98
N ALA A 40 4.59 -13.81 -4.19
CA ALA A 40 4.07 -14.66 -3.11
C ALA A 40 5.19 -15.16 -2.17
N ALA A 41 6.36 -14.52 -2.23
CA ALA A 41 7.47 -14.75 -1.35
C ALA A 41 7.09 -14.27 0.06
N THR A 42 7.45 -15.12 1.01
CA THR A 42 7.30 -14.89 2.43
C THR A 42 8.63 -14.41 3.01
N ILE A 43 8.56 -13.79 4.17
CA ILE A 43 9.71 -13.38 4.97
C ILE A 43 9.46 -13.82 6.41
N ASP A 44 10.52 -14.24 7.09
CA ASP A 44 10.45 -14.59 8.50
C ASP A 44 10.62 -13.36 9.39
N SER A 45 10.07 -13.44 10.61
CA SER A 45 10.11 -12.36 11.59
C SER A 45 11.52 -12.00 12.07
N GLN A 46 12.48 -12.92 12.03
CA GLN A 46 13.87 -12.62 12.41
C GLN A 46 14.56 -11.76 11.36
N THR A 47 14.37 -12.08 10.09
CA THR A 47 14.88 -11.28 8.97
C THR A 47 14.24 -9.90 8.96
N LEU A 48 12.92 -9.81 9.15
CA LEU A 48 12.23 -8.52 9.24
C LEU A 48 12.72 -7.69 10.43
N LEU A 49 12.90 -8.30 11.61
CA LEU A 49 13.41 -7.61 12.80
C LEU A 49 14.80 -7.02 12.58
N LYS A 50 15.70 -7.75 11.90
CA LYS A 50 17.03 -7.23 11.54
C LYS A 50 16.91 -5.97 10.69
N MET A 51 16.09 -6.01 9.63
CA MET A 51 15.87 -4.85 8.76
C MET A 51 15.30 -3.65 9.52
N VAL A 52 14.29 -3.87 10.37
CA VAL A 52 13.70 -2.83 11.21
C VAL A 52 14.75 -2.22 12.15
N ASN A 53 15.57 -3.03 12.80
CA ASN A 53 16.58 -2.55 13.73
C ASN A 53 17.72 -1.79 13.05
N GLU A 54 18.13 -2.16 11.84
CA GLU A 54 19.08 -1.37 11.05
C GLU A 54 18.54 0.02 10.74
N VAL A 55 17.27 0.12 10.29
CA VAL A 55 16.64 1.42 10.04
C VAL A 55 16.51 2.24 11.32
N ARG A 56 16.13 1.63 12.45
CA ARG A 56 16.07 2.30 13.76
C ARG A 56 17.43 2.85 14.17
N LYS A 57 18.50 2.09 13.94
CA LYS A 57 19.88 2.52 14.22
C LYS A 57 20.28 3.74 13.38
N LEU A 58 19.93 3.76 12.10
CA LEU A 58 20.15 4.92 11.22
C LEU A 58 19.38 6.17 11.69
N CYS A 59 18.23 5.97 12.32
CA CYS A 59 17.42 7.03 12.91
C CYS A 59 17.72 7.30 14.40
N SER A 60 18.81 6.75 14.94
CA SER A 60 19.21 6.88 16.34
C SER A 60 18.16 6.43 17.37
N GLU A 61 17.30 5.48 16.99
CA GLU A 61 16.31 4.84 17.87
C GLU A 61 16.88 3.56 18.51
N LYS A 62 16.40 3.22 19.71
CA LYS A 62 16.77 1.95 20.37
C LYS A 62 16.28 0.75 19.55
N PRO A 63 17.05 -0.36 19.47
CA PRO A 63 16.61 -1.58 18.80
C PRO A 63 15.47 -2.24 19.57
N VAL A 64 14.61 -2.94 18.84
CA VAL A 64 13.50 -3.74 19.38
C VAL A 64 14.02 -5.14 19.71
N ARG A 65 13.60 -5.69 20.86
CA ARG A 65 13.89 -7.08 21.24
C ARG A 65 12.99 -8.04 20.48
N ASN A 66 13.45 -9.28 20.32
CA ASN A 66 12.68 -10.30 19.60
C ASN A 66 11.28 -10.52 20.20
N ASN A 67 11.18 -10.71 21.51
CA ASN A 67 9.89 -11.02 22.16
C ASN A 67 8.88 -9.89 22.00
N ASP A 68 9.33 -8.65 22.17
CA ASP A 68 8.48 -7.46 21.97
C ASP A 68 8.02 -7.34 20.51
N PHE A 69 8.90 -7.66 19.56
CA PHE A 69 8.59 -7.64 18.14
C PHE A 69 7.58 -8.72 17.77
N ILE A 70 7.76 -9.95 18.26
CA ILE A 70 6.82 -11.06 18.02
C ILE A 70 5.42 -10.74 18.53
N ALA A 71 5.29 -10.16 19.73
CA ALA A 71 3.99 -9.75 20.27
C ALA A 71 3.27 -8.79 19.30
N ARG A 72 3.99 -7.80 18.77
CA ARG A 72 3.41 -6.82 17.84
C ARG A 72 3.11 -7.39 16.45
N VAL A 73 3.91 -8.34 15.98
CA VAL A 73 3.60 -9.12 14.77
C VAL A 73 2.28 -9.87 14.96
N LYS A 74 2.11 -10.57 16.09
CA LYS A 74 0.87 -11.32 16.37
C LYS A 74 -0.35 -10.38 16.41
N ASP A 75 -0.22 -9.22 17.04
CA ASP A 75 -1.29 -8.21 17.05
C ASP A 75 -1.64 -7.69 15.64
N GLU A 76 -0.64 -7.44 14.79
CA GLU A 76 -0.86 -6.91 13.43
C GLU A 76 -1.41 -7.96 12.46
N LEU A 77 -1.15 -9.24 12.73
CA LEU A 77 -1.64 -10.37 11.95
C LEU A 77 -2.89 -11.00 12.58
N GLU A 78 -3.48 -10.36 13.58
CA GLU A 78 -4.73 -10.84 14.18
C GLU A 78 -5.82 -10.92 13.11
N GLY A 79 -6.43 -12.10 12.98
CA GLY A 79 -7.45 -12.38 11.95
C GLY A 79 -6.90 -12.76 10.57
N GLU A 80 -5.58 -12.86 10.39
CA GLU A 80 -4.94 -13.36 9.17
C GLU A 80 -4.18 -14.66 9.41
N THR A 81 -3.94 -15.43 8.35
CA THR A 81 -3.15 -16.67 8.41
C THR A 81 -1.65 -16.37 8.32
N TYR A 82 -0.88 -16.99 9.20
CA TYR A 82 0.58 -16.99 9.21
C TYR A 82 1.08 -18.32 9.79
N GLU A 83 2.35 -18.65 9.53
CA GLU A 83 2.98 -19.85 10.07
C GLU A 83 3.87 -19.49 11.25
N ILE A 84 3.82 -20.30 12.32
CA ILE A 84 4.68 -20.16 13.49
C ILE A 84 5.60 -21.38 13.56
N PHE A 85 6.90 -21.11 13.62
CA PHE A 85 7.93 -22.09 13.92
C PHE A 85 8.51 -21.79 15.29
N VAL A 86 8.49 -22.77 16.18
CA VAL A 86 9.14 -22.66 17.49
C VAL A 86 10.56 -23.20 17.35
N GLY A 87 11.54 -22.32 17.57
CA GLY A 87 12.95 -22.65 17.62
C GLY A 87 13.49 -22.64 19.05
N GLN A 88 14.75 -23.06 19.21
CA GLN A 88 15.47 -23.03 20.47
C GLN A 88 16.74 -22.19 20.29
N LYS A 89 16.94 -21.19 21.16
CA LYS A 89 18.15 -20.36 21.16
C LYS A 89 18.60 -20.14 22.60
N ASN A 90 19.84 -20.53 22.89
CA ASN A 90 20.45 -20.43 24.23
C ASN A 90 19.59 -21.10 25.34
N GLY A 91 18.92 -22.22 25.02
CA GLY A 91 18.04 -22.93 25.95
C GLY A 91 16.68 -22.28 26.19
N ALA A 92 16.34 -21.21 25.47
CA ALA A 92 15.02 -20.60 25.49
C ALA A 92 14.29 -20.85 24.16
N GLU A 93 12.98 -21.06 24.25
CA GLU A 93 12.11 -21.14 23.07
C GLU A 93 11.95 -19.77 22.42
N ILE A 94 12.03 -19.74 21.10
CA ILE A 94 11.85 -18.54 20.29
C ILE A 94 10.81 -18.79 19.20
N ASP A 95 9.82 -17.91 19.11
CA ASP A 95 8.86 -17.92 18.01
C ASP A 95 9.46 -17.24 16.78
N ILE A 96 9.34 -17.90 15.63
CA ILE A 96 9.70 -17.38 14.31
C ILE A 96 8.42 -17.43 13.48
N ILE A 97 7.96 -16.27 13.02
CA ILE A 97 6.72 -16.14 12.26
C ILE A 97 7.06 -15.93 10.80
N THR A 98 6.56 -16.79 9.93
CA THR A 98 6.65 -16.61 8.48
C THR A 98 5.38 -15.92 7.99
N MET A 99 5.57 -14.78 7.32
CA MET A 99 4.49 -13.93 6.84
C MET A 99 4.75 -13.48 5.40
N THR A 100 3.71 -13.05 4.69
CA THR A 100 3.85 -12.48 3.34
C THR A 100 4.53 -11.11 3.39
N TYR A 101 5.14 -10.66 2.29
CA TYR A 101 5.71 -9.31 2.24
C TYR A 101 4.68 -8.20 2.51
N LYS A 102 3.42 -8.37 2.10
CA LYS A 102 2.35 -7.39 2.38
C LYS A 102 2.10 -7.25 3.88
N GLN A 103 2.04 -8.39 4.58
CA GLN A 103 1.94 -8.45 6.04
C GLN A 103 3.15 -7.79 6.71
N ALA A 104 4.36 -8.15 6.28
CA ALA A 104 5.61 -7.60 6.81
C ALA A 104 5.73 -6.08 6.65
N LEU A 105 5.25 -5.53 5.54
CA LEU A 105 5.21 -4.08 5.33
C LEU A 105 4.30 -3.37 6.33
N ARG A 106 3.13 -3.93 6.64
CA ARG A 106 2.23 -3.37 7.65
C ARG A 106 2.84 -3.41 9.04
N VAL A 107 3.42 -4.56 9.41
CA VAL A 107 4.19 -4.71 10.66
C VAL A 107 5.28 -3.65 10.75
N ALA A 108 6.16 -3.57 9.75
CA ALA A 108 7.26 -2.60 9.73
C ALA A 108 6.78 -1.14 9.86
N ALA A 109 5.69 -0.78 9.18
CA ALA A 109 5.09 0.54 9.25
C ALA A 109 4.46 0.86 10.62
N ARG A 110 4.05 -0.13 11.41
CA ARG A 110 3.60 0.04 12.81
C ARG A 110 4.78 0.22 13.76
N GLU A 111 5.87 -0.49 13.53
CA GLU A 111 6.98 -0.61 14.50
C GLU A 111 7.83 0.63 14.71
N SER A 112 8.01 1.45 13.68
CA SER A 112 8.76 2.69 13.82
C SER A 112 8.19 3.78 12.92
N LYS A 113 8.04 4.97 13.50
CA LYS A 113 7.68 6.17 12.76
C LYS A 113 8.77 6.53 11.74
N ALA A 114 10.02 6.19 12.02
CA ALA A 114 11.13 6.34 11.09
C ALA A 114 11.03 5.32 9.94
N VAL A 115 10.80 4.05 10.25
CA VAL A 115 10.59 3.00 9.23
C VAL A 115 9.41 3.33 8.32
N ARG A 116 8.28 3.79 8.88
CA ARG A 116 7.15 4.26 8.07
C ARG A 116 7.57 5.37 7.11
N ARG A 117 8.35 6.35 7.59
CA ARG A 117 8.80 7.50 6.78
C ARG A 117 9.82 7.13 5.71
N SER A 118 10.59 6.06 5.89
CA SER A 118 11.51 5.56 4.87
C SER A 118 10.85 4.68 3.80
N LEU A 119 9.63 4.19 4.05
CA LEU A 119 8.90 3.31 3.14
C LEU A 119 7.92 4.05 2.21
N VAL A 120 7.66 5.35 2.44
CA VAL A 120 6.84 6.23 1.58
C VAL A 120 7.72 7.10 0.71
#